data_AF-Q47336-F1
#
_entry.id   AF-Q47336-F1
#
_cell.length_a   1.000
_cell.length_b   1.000
_cell.length_c   1.000
_cell.angle_alpha   90.00
_cell.angle_beta   90.00
_cell.angle_gamma   90.00
#
_symmetry.space_group_name_H-M   'P 1'
#
loop_
_entity.id
_entity.type
_entity.pdbx_description
1 polymer ?
#
loop_
_entity_poly.entity_id
_entity_poly.type
_entity_poly.pdbx_seq_one_letter_code
_entity_poly.pdbx_strand_id
1 'polypeptide(L)'
;MGDPKLLLEVPHAISSSPGNSLAVVLQRRDWENPGVTQLNRLAAHPPFASWRNSEEARTDRPSQQLRSLIRLLTKPERKLSWLLPPLSNN
;
A
#
# COMPACT_ATOMS: atom_id res chain seq x y z
N MET A 1 -48.94 0.10 -26.88
CA MET A 1 -49.15 0.89 -25.64
C MET A 1 -49.40 -0.11 -24.53
N GLY A 2 -48.43 -0.29 -23.63
CA GLY A 2 -48.46 -1.33 -22.59
C GLY A 2 -47.15 -2.11 -22.59
N ASP A 3 -46.21 -1.64 -21.77
CA ASP A 3 -44.82 -2.08 -21.67
C ASP A 3 -44.66 -3.52 -21.16
N PRO A 4 -43.61 -4.25 -21.61
CA PRO A 4 -43.38 -5.63 -21.23
C PRO A 4 -42.49 -5.79 -19.98
N LYS A 5 -42.72 -6.91 -19.29
CA LYS A 5 -41.80 -7.63 -18.39
C LYS A 5 -41.34 -6.92 -17.12
N LEU A 6 -41.94 -7.40 -16.03
CA LEU A 6 -41.30 -7.53 -14.72
C LEU A 6 -39.96 -8.26 -14.88
N LEU A 7 -38.87 -7.52 -14.85
CA LEU A 7 -37.53 -8.05 -14.58
C LEU A 7 -36.98 -7.22 -13.44
N LEU A 8 -37.18 -7.74 -12.22
CA LEU A 8 -36.49 -7.30 -11.02
C LEU A 8 -35.01 -7.69 -11.18
N GLU A 9 -34.26 -6.96 -12.00
CA GLU A 9 -32.80 -7.01 -11.96
C GLU A 9 -32.40 -6.28 -10.69
N VAL A 10 -32.24 -7.05 -9.61
CA VAL A 10 -31.46 -6.65 -8.44
C VAL A 10 -30.02 -6.52 -8.94
N PRO A 11 -29.46 -5.31 -9.12
CA PRO A 11 -28.05 -5.21 -9.40
C PRO A 11 -27.37 -5.54 -8.08
N HIS A 12 -26.75 -6.71 -8.01
CA HIS A 12 -25.60 -6.93 -7.12
C HIS A 12 -24.41 -6.12 -7.66
N ALA A 13 -24.63 -4.83 -7.95
CA ALA A 13 -23.58 -3.89 -8.20
C ALA A 13 -22.80 -3.81 -6.89
N ILE A 14 -21.57 -4.32 -6.92
CA ILE A 14 -20.54 -3.90 -5.98
C ILE A 14 -20.65 -2.38 -5.96
N SER A 15 -21.14 -1.84 -4.84
CA SER A 15 -21.34 -0.41 -4.64
C SER A 15 -20.02 0.28 -4.95
N SER A 16 -19.87 0.80 -6.17
CA SER A 16 -18.82 1.71 -6.54
C SER A 16 -19.14 3.01 -5.83
N SER A 17 -18.74 3.09 -4.56
CA SER A 17 -18.81 4.34 -3.83
C SER A 17 -18.09 5.38 -4.69
N PRO A 18 -18.74 6.48 -5.08
CA PRO A 18 -18.15 7.49 -5.96
C PRO A 18 -16.87 8.10 -5.37
N GLY A 19 -16.57 7.86 -4.08
CA GLY A 19 -15.32 8.24 -3.42
C GLY A 19 -14.10 7.36 -3.69
N ASN A 20 -14.23 6.21 -4.36
CA ASN A 20 -13.16 5.19 -4.45
C ASN A 20 -12.46 5.13 -5.82
N SER A 21 -12.75 6.04 -6.75
CA SER A 21 -12.07 6.08 -8.04
C SER A 21 -10.74 6.84 -7.96
N LEU A 22 -9.74 6.43 -8.75
CA LEU A 22 -8.43 7.10 -8.78
C LEU A 22 -8.55 8.59 -9.15
N ALA A 23 -9.43 8.92 -10.10
CA ALA A 23 -9.68 10.30 -10.52
C ALA A 23 -10.14 11.18 -9.35
N VAL A 24 -11.06 10.66 -8.52
CA VAL A 24 -11.60 11.37 -7.35
C VAL A 24 -10.55 11.54 -6.25
N VAL A 25 -9.68 10.57 -6.04
CA VAL A 25 -8.58 10.66 -5.06
C VAL A 25 -7.55 11.70 -5.51
N LEU A 26 -7.12 11.67 -6.77
CA LEU A 26 -6.10 12.59 -7.29
C LEU A 26 -6.58 14.04 -7.37
N GLN A 27 -7.87 14.27 -7.65
CA GLN A 27 -8.44 15.60 -7.74
C GLN A 27 -8.29 16.42 -6.44
N ARG A 28 -8.19 15.74 -5.28
CA ARG A 28 -8.04 16.40 -3.97
C ARG A 28 -6.69 17.08 -3.78
N ARG A 29 -5.63 16.57 -4.44
CA ARG A 29 -4.25 17.03 -4.31
C ARG A 29 -3.81 17.24 -2.86
N ASP A 30 -4.08 16.27 -2.01
CA ASP A 30 -3.77 16.35 -0.58
C ASP A 30 -2.27 16.61 -0.32
N TRP A 31 -1.38 16.24 -1.26
CA TRP A 31 0.06 16.53 -1.20
C TRP A 31 0.42 18.02 -1.41
N GLU A 32 -0.46 18.84 -1.99
CA GLU A 32 -0.29 20.29 -2.14
C GLU A 32 -0.90 21.08 -0.98
N ASN A 33 -1.61 20.42 -0.05
CA ASN A 33 -2.30 21.06 1.07
C ASN A 33 -1.57 20.79 2.40
N PRO A 34 -0.82 21.75 2.96
CA PRO A 34 -0.09 21.54 4.22
C PRO A 34 -1.00 21.32 5.43
N GLY A 35 -2.30 21.64 5.33
CA GLY A 35 -3.29 21.29 6.36
C GLY A 35 -3.66 19.81 6.37
N VAL A 36 -3.41 19.08 5.27
CA VAL A 36 -3.65 17.64 5.14
C VAL A 36 -2.34 16.89 5.31
N THR A 37 -1.97 16.64 6.57
CA THR A 37 -0.73 15.90 6.90
C THR A 37 -0.90 14.38 6.89
N GLN A 38 -2.13 13.90 7.07
CA GLN A 38 -2.49 12.49 7.09
C GLN A 38 -4.01 12.32 6.90
N LEU A 39 -4.43 11.21 6.31
CA LEU A 39 -5.82 10.77 6.25
C LEU A 39 -5.90 9.33 6.76
N ASN A 40 -6.81 9.04 7.69
CA ASN A 40 -7.03 7.70 8.26
C ASN A 40 -5.78 7.01 8.85
N ARG A 41 -4.76 7.78 9.22
CA ARG A 41 -3.57 7.26 9.90
C ARG A 41 -3.90 6.99 11.35
N LEU A 42 -3.46 5.84 11.85
CA LEU A 42 -3.57 5.49 13.26
C LEU A 42 -2.66 6.37 14.12
N ALA A 43 -3.02 6.50 15.40
CA ALA A 43 -2.21 7.21 16.36
C ALA A 43 -0.78 6.65 16.43
N ALA A 44 0.19 7.53 16.67
CA ALA A 44 1.56 7.11 16.94
C ALA A 44 1.61 6.26 18.22
N HIS A 45 2.48 5.25 18.21
CA HIS A 45 2.69 4.34 19.33
C HIS A 45 4.17 3.95 19.42
N PRO A 46 4.66 3.48 20.58
CA PRO A 46 5.97 2.83 20.68
C PRO A 46 6.06 1.58 19.78
N PRO A 47 7.26 1.06 19.49
CA PRO A 47 7.41 -0.15 18.68
C PRO A 47 6.60 -1.33 19.24
N PHE A 48 5.77 -1.94 18.40
CA PHE A 48 4.95 -3.11 18.76
C PHE A 48 5.35 -4.34 17.94
N ALA A 49 5.67 -5.43 18.63
CA ALA A 49 5.88 -6.74 18.01
C ALA A 49 4.69 -7.70 18.22
N SER A 50 3.73 -7.35 19.10
CA SER A 50 2.54 -8.16 19.38
C SER A 50 2.87 -9.62 19.74
N TRP A 51 3.85 -9.82 20.64
CA TRP A 51 4.18 -11.14 21.18
C TRP A 51 2.97 -11.78 21.84
N ARG A 52 2.79 -13.09 21.64
CA ARG A 52 1.75 -13.90 22.31
C ARG A 52 2.30 -14.71 23.49
N ASN A 53 3.60 -14.61 23.74
CA ASN A 53 4.32 -15.27 24.82
C ASN A 53 5.26 -14.26 25.52
N SER A 54 5.25 -14.25 26.85
CA SER A 54 6.02 -13.29 27.66
C SER A 54 7.53 -13.53 27.62
N GLU A 55 7.97 -14.79 27.49
CA GLU A 55 9.40 -15.13 27.44
C GLU A 55 10.02 -14.69 26.11
N GLU A 56 9.28 -14.81 25.01
CA GLU A 56 9.68 -14.27 23.72
C GLU A 56 9.81 -12.75 23.75
N ALA A 57 8.89 -12.05 24.43
CA ALA A 57 8.97 -10.61 24.63
C ALA A 57 10.16 -10.19 25.51
N ARG A 58 10.44 -10.94 26.58
CA ARG A 58 11.56 -10.67 27.49
C ARG A 58 12.91 -10.83 26.80
N THR A 59 13.02 -11.78 25.87
CA THR A 59 14.27 -12.11 25.16
C THR A 59 14.38 -11.46 23.78
N ASP A 60 13.44 -10.57 23.43
CA ASP A 60 13.37 -9.87 22.14
C ASP A 60 13.41 -10.81 20.92
N ARG A 61 12.76 -11.97 21.04
CA ARG A 61 12.67 -12.93 19.94
C ARG A 61 11.77 -12.38 18.84
N PRO A 62 11.99 -12.75 17.57
CA PRO A 62 11.10 -12.31 16.49
C PRO A 62 9.68 -12.83 16.70
N SER A 63 8.69 -11.92 16.69
CA SER A 63 7.28 -12.29 16.80
C SER A 63 6.72 -12.80 15.48
N GLN A 64 5.96 -13.90 15.52
CA GLN A 64 5.24 -14.43 14.36
C GLN A 64 4.15 -13.49 13.82
N GLN A 65 3.69 -12.53 14.63
CA GLN A 65 2.67 -11.55 14.27
C GLN A 65 3.24 -10.36 13.49
N LEU A 66 4.57 -10.14 13.54
CA LEU A 66 5.24 -9.07 12.84
C LEU A 66 5.92 -9.61 11.57
N ARG A 67 5.49 -9.15 10.38
CA ARG A 67 5.96 -9.67 9.09
C ARG A 67 6.71 -8.59 8.30
N SER A 68 7.92 -8.91 7.84
CA SER A 68 8.69 -8.05 6.92
C SER A 68 8.26 -8.25 5.47
N LEU A 69 8.09 -7.15 4.73
CA LEU A 69 7.69 -7.14 3.32
C LEU A 69 8.79 -6.60 2.37
N ILE A 70 10.03 -6.43 2.86
CA ILE A 70 11.10 -5.72 2.12
C ILE A 70 11.67 -6.51 0.91
N ARG A 71 11.39 -7.80 0.78
CA ARG A 71 12.17 -8.78 -0.02
C ARG A 71 12.42 -8.48 -1.52
N LEU A 72 11.60 -7.69 -2.21
CA LEU A 72 11.76 -7.46 -3.66
C LEU A 72 11.97 -6.01 -4.08
N LEU A 73 11.87 -5.05 -3.16
CA LEU A 73 12.04 -3.63 -3.46
C LEU A 73 13.53 -3.19 -3.39
N THR A 74 14.44 -4.13 -3.08
CA THR A 74 15.86 -3.85 -2.83
C THR A 74 16.85 -4.69 -3.65
N LYS A 75 16.44 -5.32 -4.77
CA LYS A 75 17.42 -5.98 -5.66
C LYS A 75 18.05 -4.95 -6.61
N PRO A 76 19.35 -4.58 -6.47
CA PRO A 76 20.05 -3.71 -7.43
C PRO A 76 20.50 -4.46 -8.70
N GLU A 77 19.97 -5.66 -8.93
CA GLU A 77 20.43 -6.54 -9.99
C GLU A 77 19.91 -6.03 -11.34
N ARG A 78 20.84 -5.48 -12.13
CA ARG A 78 20.75 -4.96 -13.50
C ARG A 78 20.60 -3.44 -13.61
N LYS A 79 21.71 -2.70 -13.47
CA LYS A 79 22.08 -1.57 -14.34
C LYS A 79 23.37 -0.90 -13.83
N LEU A 80 24.53 -1.49 -14.12
CA LEU A 80 25.81 -0.76 -14.12
C LEU A 80 26.59 -0.97 -15.43
N SER A 81 25.96 -1.53 -16.47
CA SER A 81 26.63 -1.78 -17.76
C SER A 81 26.82 -0.53 -18.63
N TRP A 82 26.28 0.63 -18.25
CA TRP A 82 26.36 1.89 -19.00
C TRP A 82 27.16 3.00 -18.28
N LEU A 83 27.80 2.71 -17.13
CA LEU A 83 28.57 3.69 -16.36
C LEU A 83 30.10 3.59 -16.50
N LEU A 84 30.62 2.67 -17.32
CA LEU A 84 32.06 2.56 -17.56
C LEU A 84 32.35 2.82 -19.05
N PRO A 85 33.08 3.89 -19.42
CA PRO A 85 33.65 3.98 -20.76
C PRO A 85 34.66 2.84 -20.96
N PRO A 86 34.84 2.32 -22.19
CA PRO A 86 35.83 1.29 -22.46
C PRO A 86 37.21 1.81 -22.07
N LEU A 87 37.96 1.02 -21.30
CA LEU A 87 39.35 1.33 -20.99
C LEU A 87 40.10 1.43 -22.33
N SER A 88 40.62 2.63 -22.62
CA SER A 88 41.52 2.84 -23.75
C SER A 88 42.77 2.02 -23.51
N ASN A 89 43.02 1.06 -24.40
CA ASN A 89 44.21 0.22 -24.36
C ASN A 89 45.41 1.06 -24.83
N ASN A 90 46.52 1.01 -24.07
CA ASN A 90 47.82 1.55 -24.45
C ASN A 90 48.77 0.36 -24.69
#